data_AF-A0AAW2KR72-F1
#
_entry.id   AF-A0AAW2KR72-F1
#
_cell.length_a   1.000
_cell.length_b   1.000
_cell.length_c   1.000
_cell.angle_alpha   90.00
_cell.angle_beta   90.00
_cell.angle_gamma   90.00
#
_symmetry.space_group_name_H-M   'P 1'
#
loop_
_entity.id
_entity.type
_entity.pdbx_description
1 polymer ?
#
loop_
_entity_poly.entity_id
_entity_poly.type
_entity_poly.pdbx_seq_one_letter_code
_entity_poly.pdbx_strand_id
1 'polypeptide(L)'
;MRTGIYVGDDKVIHFTRRGQEVGTGTVLDLLLVSSGPTRSHVPCLTCVPAAEGHGVVSSCLNCFLAGGILYRFEYAVGPALFLAKARGGTCTLAVSDPDDVVIHRAKYLLDNGFGCYNVFKNNCEDFAIYCKTGLLVLDQSTMGQSGQAVSIIGGPLAAVLSTPLRFVTTNVYGMVATAVGVYCASRYAADIGMRMDVVKIPVEDLTRRLATGMLQVLEPSLAALPAPAN
;
A
#
# COMPACT_ATOMS: atom_id res chain seq x y z
N MET A 1 -5.75 -10.72 -2.53
CA MET A 1 -4.38 -11.15 -2.21
C MET A 1 -4.12 -10.81 -0.76
N ARG A 2 -3.46 -11.68 0.01
CA ARG A 2 -3.08 -11.40 1.39
C ARG A 2 -1.57 -11.28 1.46
N THR A 3 -1.09 -10.25 2.13
CA THR A 3 0.34 -9.97 2.29
C THR A 3 0.67 -9.98 3.78
N GLY A 4 1.85 -10.48 4.12
CA GLY A 4 2.31 -10.63 5.49
C GLY A 4 3.83 -10.76 5.57
N ILE A 5 4.36 -10.56 6.77
CA ILE A 5 5.77 -10.68 7.09
C ILE A 5 6.00 -12.02 7.77
N TYR A 6 6.79 -12.88 7.13
CA TYR A 6 7.25 -14.11 7.74
C TYR A 6 8.33 -13.80 8.77
N VAL A 7 8.14 -14.24 10.01
CA VAL A 7 9.01 -13.91 11.15
C VAL A 7 9.75 -15.12 11.72
N GLY A 8 9.69 -16.27 11.03
CA GLY A 8 10.24 -17.55 11.48
C GLY A 8 9.22 -18.42 12.21
N ASP A 9 9.60 -19.66 12.52
CA ASP A 9 8.81 -20.62 13.32
C ASP A 9 7.36 -20.83 12.86
N ASP A 10 7.16 -20.92 11.54
CA ASP A 10 5.84 -21.04 10.90
C ASP A 10 4.90 -19.84 11.15
N LYS A 11 5.43 -18.69 11.63
CA LYS A 11 4.62 -17.51 11.98
C LYS A 11 4.68 -16.41 10.93
N VAL A 12 3.52 -15.83 10.67
CA VAL A 12 3.33 -14.68 9.79
C VAL A 12 2.58 -13.59 10.55
N ILE A 13 3.15 -12.39 10.57
CA ILE A 13 2.45 -11.18 11.05
C ILE A 13 1.81 -10.50 9.84
N HIS A 14 0.52 -10.23 9.91
CA HIS A 14 -0.20 -9.61 8.80
C HIS A 14 -1.33 -8.70 9.29
N PHE A 15 -1.65 -7.72 8.46
CA PHE A 15 -2.73 -6.77 8.73
C PHE A 15 -4.05 -7.30 8.17
N THR A 16 -5.11 -7.20 8.96
CA THR A 16 -6.44 -7.72 8.64
C THR A 16 -7.50 -6.66 8.89
N ARG A 17 -8.63 -6.83 8.19
CA ARG A 17 -9.82 -6.00 8.35
C ARG A 17 -10.59 -6.26 9.66
N ARG A 18 -10.20 -7.24 10.48
CA ARG A 18 -10.99 -7.61 11.66
C ARG A 18 -10.91 -6.51 12.71
N GLY A 19 -12.06 -5.89 13.03
CA GLY A 19 -12.22 -4.89 14.07
C GLY A 19 -12.59 -3.47 13.59
N GLN A 20 -12.64 -3.21 12.29
CA GLN A 20 -13.03 -1.88 11.79
C GLN A 20 -14.01 -1.99 10.61
N GLU A 21 -15.29 -2.04 10.94
CA GLU A 21 -16.39 -1.81 10.01
C GLU A 21 -16.38 -0.33 9.58
N VAL A 22 -15.48 0.05 8.68
CA VAL A 22 -15.72 1.20 7.80
C VAL A 22 -16.13 0.63 6.44
N GLY A 23 -17.21 -0.14 6.47
CA GLY A 23 -17.94 -0.51 5.28
C GLY A 23 -18.98 0.56 5.02
N THR A 24 -18.83 1.37 3.96
CA THR A 24 -19.80 2.39 3.55
C THR A 24 -21.14 1.80 3.07
N GLY A 25 -21.41 0.51 3.30
CA GLY A 25 -22.64 -0.18 2.88
C GLY A 25 -22.77 -0.37 1.37
N THR A 26 -21.68 -0.31 0.60
CA THR A 26 -21.72 -0.40 -0.88
C THR A 26 -21.54 -1.84 -1.38
N VAL A 27 -22.02 -2.13 -2.59
CA VAL A 27 -21.98 -3.47 -3.23
C VAL A 27 -20.56 -4.07 -3.34
N LEU A 28 -19.54 -3.20 -3.37
CA LEU A 28 -18.12 -3.59 -3.31
C LEU A 28 -17.75 -4.30 -2.01
N ASP A 29 -18.44 -4.00 -0.92
CA ASP A 29 -18.17 -4.59 0.39
C ASP A 29 -18.56 -6.07 0.44
N LEU A 30 -19.62 -6.44 -0.28
CA LEU A 30 -20.06 -7.83 -0.45
C LEU A 30 -19.06 -8.64 -1.31
N LEU A 31 -18.47 -8.01 -2.34
CA LEU A 31 -17.45 -8.64 -3.18
C LEU A 31 -16.11 -8.84 -2.44
N LEU A 32 -15.79 -7.93 -1.51
CA LEU A 32 -14.60 -8.01 -0.66
C LEU A 32 -14.78 -9.04 0.48
N VAL A 33 -16.00 -9.23 0.99
CA VAL A 33 -16.33 -10.32 1.94
C VAL A 33 -16.24 -11.69 1.26
N SER A 34 -16.57 -11.77 -0.03
CA SER A 34 -16.57 -13.02 -0.83
C SER A 34 -15.17 -13.57 -1.18
N SER A 35 -14.11 -12.75 -1.07
CA SER A 35 -12.75 -13.12 -1.49
C SER A 35 -11.81 -13.52 -0.35
N GLY A 36 -12.32 -13.60 0.89
CA GLY A 36 -11.63 -14.22 2.01
C GLY A 36 -11.80 -15.73 1.93
N PRO A 37 -10.72 -16.53 1.90
CA PRO A 37 -10.85 -17.99 1.90
C PRO A 37 -11.66 -18.43 3.11
N THR A 38 -12.57 -19.37 2.86
CA THR A 38 -13.42 -20.00 3.87
C THR A 38 -12.55 -20.45 5.03
N ARG A 39 -12.86 -19.96 6.24
CA ARG A 39 -12.17 -20.41 7.44
C ARG A 39 -12.36 -21.93 7.52
N SER A 40 -11.26 -22.65 7.66
CA SER A 40 -11.34 -24.05 8.08
C SER A 40 -12.20 -24.12 9.34
N HIS A 41 -13.21 -24.98 9.34
CA HIS A 41 -14.05 -25.25 10.52
C HIS A 41 -13.26 -25.94 11.65
N VAL A 42 -12.03 -26.38 11.39
CA VAL A 42 -11.13 -26.95 12.39
C VAL A 42 -10.37 -25.82 13.09
N PRO A 43 -10.52 -25.65 14.42
CA PRO A 43 -9.75 -24.67 15.18
C PRO A 43 -8.26 -24.96 15.06
N CYS A 44 -7.46 -23.95 14.70
CA CYS A 44 -6.02 -24.09 14.69
C CYS A 44 -5.49 -24.09 16.13
N LEU A 45 -4.83 -25.18 16.54
CA LEU A 45 -4.30 -25.34 17.90
C LEU A 45 -3.13 -24.38 18.20
N THR A 46 -2.47 -23.86 17.16
CA THR A 46 -1.30 -22.98 17.28
C THR A 46 -1.67 -21.49 17.22
N CYS A 47 -2.78 -21.15 16.56
CA CYS A 47 -3.22 -19.76 16.42
C CYS A 47 -4.18 -19.40 17.55
N VAL A 48 -3.79 -18.45 18.39
CA VAL A 48 -4.72 -17.84 19.34
C VAL A 48 -5.66 -16.92 18.56
N PRO A 49 -6.99 -17.02 18.72
CA PRO A 49 -7.90 -16.04 18.17
C PRO A 49 -7.49 -14.65 18.66
N ALA A 50 -7.20 -13.74 17.73
CA ALA A 50 -6.91 -12.36 18.09
C ALA A 50 -8.10 -11.79 18.88
N ALA A 51 -7.82 -11.22 20.06
CA ALA A 51 -8.78 -10.38 20.77
C ALA A 51 -9.20 -9.22 19.86
N GLU A 52 -10.37 -8.62 20.11
CA GLU A 52 -10.78 -7.39 19.43
C GLU A 52 -9.65 -6.37 19.49
N GLY A 53 -9.04 -6.04 18.35
CA GLY A 53 -7.74 -5.40 18.32
C GLY A 53 -7.49 -4.62 17.05
N HIS A 54 -6.41 -3.86 17.09
CA HIS A 54 -5.87 -2.88 16.12
C HIS A 54 -5.45 -3.44 14.73
N GLY A 55 -6.12 -4.49 14.26
CA GLY A 55 -6.05 -5.04 12.91
C GLY A 55 -4.82 -5.89 12.58
N VAL A 56 -3.70 -5.74 13.29
CA VAL A 56 -2.47 -6.54 13.08
C VAL A 56 -2.54 -7.82 13.90
N VAL A 57 -2.30 -8.98 13.27
CA VAL A 57 -2.38 -10.28 13.93
C VAL A 57 -1.21 -11.18 13.53
N SER A 58 -0.87 -12.13 14.40
CA SER A 58 0.07 -13.21 14.12
C SER A 58 -0.69 -14.52 13.90
N SER A 59 -0.41 -15.22 12.81
CA SER A 59 -0.99 -16.53 12.51
C SER A 59 0.07 -17.50 12.01
N CYS A 60 -0.24 -18.80 12.01
CA CYS A 60 0.61 -19.79 11.35
C CYS A 60 0.50 -19.67 9.83
N LEU A 61 1.49 -20.15 9.08
CA LEU A 61 1.53 -20.04 7.63
C LEU A 61 0.30 -20.70 6.97
N ASN A 62 -0.15 -21.84 7.50
CA ASN A 62 -1.33 -22.53 7.00
C ASN A 62 -2.62 -21.71 7.14
N CYS A 63 -2.82 -21.05 8.29
CA CYS A 63 -3.97 -20.16 8.50
C CYS A 63 -3.86 -18.88 7.65
N PHE A 64 -2.64 -18.35 7.50
CA PHE A 64 -2.38 -17.21 6.62
C PHE A 64 -2.68 -17.53 5.16
N LEU A 65 -2.32 -18.72 4.67
CA LEU A 65 -2.57 -19.14 3.28
C LEU A 65 -4.03 -19.55 3.06
N ALA A 66 -4.63 -20.24 4.04
CA ALA A 66 -5.97 -20.84 3.98
C ALA A 66 -6.22 -21.55 2.63
N GLY A 67 -5.32 -22.46 2.27
CA GLY A 67 -5.35 -23.21 1.01
C GLY A 67 -4.86 -22.44 -0.23
N GLY A 68 -4.47 -21.18 -0.09
CA GLY A 68 -3.83 -20.41 -1.14
C GLY A 68 -2.37 -20.80 -1.40
N ILE A 69 -1.83 -20.31 -2.52
CA ILE A 69 -0.43 -20.51 -2.91
C ILE A 69 0.43 -19.40 -2.33
N LEU A 70 1.59 -19.78 -1.78
CA LEU A 70 2.57 -18.82 -1.27
C LEU A 70 3.34 -18.16 -2.42
N TYR A 71 3.46 -16.84 -2.37
CA TYR A 71 4.30 -16.08 -3.29
C TYR A 71 5.21 -15.14 -2.50
N ARG A 72 6.49 -15.07 -2.87
CA ARG A 72 7.45 -14.15 -2.26
C ARG A 72 7.49 -12.87 -3.07
N PHE A 73 7.19 -11.74 -2.42
CA PHE A 73 7.30 -10.42 -3.01
C PHE A 73 8.78 -10.03 -3.21
N GLU A 74 9.12 -9.49 -4.38
CA GLU A 74 10.49 -9.11 -4.73
C GLU A 74 10.73 -7.62 -4.46
N TYR A 75 11.87 -7.29 -3.83
CA TYR A 75 12.30 -5.92 -3.53
C TYR A 75 13.57 -5.60 -4.32
N ALA A 76 13.85 -4.30 -4.53
CA ALA A 76 15.00 -3.82 -5.28
C ALA A 76 15.12 -4.44 -6.69
N VAL A 77 14.00 -4.69 -7.35
CA VAL A 77 14.05 -5.24 -8.72
C VAL A 77 14.49 -4.16 -9.72
N GLY A 78 15.09 -4.58 -10.83
CA GLY A 78 15.42 -3.65 -11.92
C GLY A 78 14.15 -3.17 -12.65
N PRO A 79 14.16 -1.95 -13.25
CA PRO A 79 13.01 -1.41 -13.99
C PRO A 79 12.46 -2.33 -15.07
N ALA A 80 13.33 -3.03 -15.81
CA ALA A 80 12.92 -3.99 -16.82
C ALA A 80 12.12 -5.16 -16.24
N LEU A 81 12.57 -5.74 -15.11
CA LEU A 81 11.86 -6.82 -14.42
C LEU A 81 10.54 -6.34 -13.83
N PHE A 82 10.54 -5.14 -13.23
CA PHE A 82 9.34 -4.51 -12.69
C PHE A 82 8.24 -4.32 -13.75
N LEU A 83 8.62 -3.80 -14.94
CA LEU A 83 7.69 -3.57 -16.05
C LEU A 83 7.26 -4.87 -16.74
N ALA A 84 8.13 -5.88 -16.78
CA ALA A 84 7.80 -7.20 -17.33
C ALA A 84 6.74 -7.95 -16.50
N LYS A 85 6.73 -7.75 -15.18
CA LYS A 85 5.74 -8.35 -14.27
C LYS A 85 4.39 -7.61 -14.38
N ALA A 86 3.63 -7.79 -15.45
CA ALA A 86 2.40 -7.03 -15.74
C ALA A 86 1.35 -6.95 -14.60
N ARG A 87 1.36 -7.89 -13.65
CA ARG A 87 0.53 -7.84 -12.44
C ARG A 87 1.21 -7.02 -11.32
N GLY A 88 0.53 -5.96 -10.86
CA GLY A 88 0.92 -5.22 -9.66
C GLY A 88 0.88 -6.10 -8.39
N GLY A 89 1.52 -5.64 -7.31
CA GLY A 89 1.53 -6.36 -6.03
C GLY A 89 2.45 -7.59 -5.99
N THR A 90 3.43 -7.70 -6.90
CA THR A 90 4.39 -8.82 -6.94
C THR A 90 5.84 -8.42 -6.70
N CYS A 91 6.20 -7.17 -7.02
CA CYS A 91 7.54 -6.64 -6.86
C CYS A 91 7.52 -5.12 -6.73
N THR A 92 8.62 -4.54 -6.24
CA THR A 92 8.84 -3.11 -6.14
C THR A 92 10.29 -2.73 -6.43
N LEU A 93 10.51 -1.51 -6.92
CA LEU A 93 11.85 -0.92 -7.10
C LEU A 93 12.45 -0.51 -5.75
N ALA A 94 11.63 -0.32 -4.71
CA ALA A 94 12.11 0.03 -3.38
C ALA A 94 13.00 -1.06 -2.76
N VAL A 95 14.04 -0.59 -2.09
CA VAL A 95 14.97 -1.46 -1.35
C VAL A 95 14.35 -1.84 -0.01
N SER A 96 14.41 -3.14 0.31
CA SER A 96 14.07 -3.59 1.66
C SER A 96 15.18 -3.23 2.63
N ASP A 97 14.79 -2.80 3.82
CA ASP A 97 15.69 -2.70 4.97
C ASP A 97 16.16 -4.10 5.43
N PRO A 98 17.22 -4.15 6.28
CA PRO A 98 17.69 -5.37 6.93
C PRO A 98 16.61 -6.12 7.70
N ASP A 99 16.70 -7.46 7.72
CA ASP A 99 15.65 -8.33 8.25
C ASP A 99 15.38 -8.13 9.76
N ASP A 100 16.38 -7.76 10.55
CA ASP A 100 16.23 -7.41 11.97
C ASP A 100 15.32 -6.18 12.15
N VAL A 101 15.52 -5.14 11.33
CA VAL A 101 14.69 -3.92 11.33
C VAL A 101 13.27 -4.24 10.85
N VAL A 102 13.13 -5.11 9.86
CA VAL A 102 11.82 -5.57 9.35
C VAL A 102 11.05 -6.33 10.42
N ILE A 103 11.69 -7.32 11.05
CA ILE A 103 11.10 -8.15 12.10
C ILE A 103 10.74 -7.28 13.30
N HIS A 104 11.60 -6.34 13.67
CA HIS A 104 11.34 -5.37 14.74
C HIS A 104 10.05 -4.59 14.47
N ARG A 105 9.89 -3.99 13.27
CA ARG A 105 8.68 -3.25 12.92
C ARG A 105 7.43 -4.11 12.93
N ALA A 106 7.49 -5.31 12.34
CA ALA A 106 6.35 -6.20 12.29
C ALA A 106 5.88 -6.60 13.70
N LYS A 107 6.81 -6.93 14.61
CA LYS A 107 6.50 -7.24 16.01
C LYS A 107 5.98 -6.03 16.76
N TYR A 108 6.61 -4.87 16.60
CA TYR A 108 6.17 -3.64 17.24
C TYR A 108 4.72 -3.28 16.84
N LEU A 109 4.37 -3.43 15.56
CA LEU A 109 3.01 -3.19 15.06
C LEU A 109 2.01 -4.27 15.46
N LEU A 110 2.46 -5.49 15.75
CA LEU A 110 1.60 -6.52 16.33
C LEU A 110 1.10 -6.10 17.71
N ASP A 111 1.98 -5.46 18.50
CA ASP A 111 1.65 -5.04 19.86
C ASP A 111 0.90 -3.69 19.91
N ASN A 112 1.22 -2.77 18.99
CA ASN A 112 0.74 -1.39 19.02
C ASN A 112 -0.27 -1.02 17.93
N GLY A 113 -0.40 -1.85 16.89
CA GLY A 113 -1.27 -1.59 15.76
C GLY A 113 -0.68 -0.73 14.66
N PHE A 114 -1.32 -0.80 13.49
CA PHE A 114 -0.94 -0.08 12.27
C PHE A 114 -2.01 0.92 11.82
N GLY A 115 -2.87 1.35 12.75
CA GLY A 115 -3.98 2.24 12.49
C GLY A 115 -5.21 1.52 11.90
N CYS A 116 -6.13 2.30 11.35
CA CYS A 116 -7.41 1.80 10.85
C CYS A 116 -7.27 1.19 9.45
N TYR A 117 -7.82 0.00 9.24
CA TYR A 117 -7.80 -0.67 7.94
C TYR A 117 -8.67 0.07 6.92
N ASN A 118 -8.10 0.44 5.78
CA ASN A 118 -8.82 0.98 4.64
C ASN A 118 -8.37 0.25 3.37
N VAL A 119 -9.29 -0.45 2.70
CA VAL A 119 -8.99 -1.25 1.48
C VAL A 119 -8.24 -0.44 0.42
N PHE A 120 -8.51 0.86 0.33
CA PHE A 120 -7.95 1.76 -0.68
C PHE A 120 -6.72 2.57 -0.23
N LYS A 121 -6.40 2.61 1.07
CA LYS A 121 -5.35 3.49 1.61
C LYS A 121 -4.44 2.86 2.68
N ASN A 122 -4.96 1.92 3.46
CA ASN A 122 -4.24 1.26 4.55
C ASN A 122 -4.65 -0.22 4.61
N ASN A 123 -4.14 -1.02 3.68
CA ASN A 123 -4.48 -2.43 3.54
C ASN A 123 -3.27 -3.34 3.89
N CYS A 124 -3.38 -4.64 3.65
CA CYS A 124 -2.31 -5.60 3.96
C CYS A 124 -1.02 -5.40 3.14
N GLU A 125 -1.11 -4.83 1.93
CA GLU A 125 0.04 -4.49 1.09
C GLU A 125 0.78 -3.28 1.66
N ASP A 126 0.07 -2.21 2.05
CA ASP A 126 0.66 -1.03 2.68
C ASP A 126 1.43 -1.39 3.96
N PHE A 127 0.81 -2.24 4.80
CA PHE A 127 1.47 -2.79 5.99
C PHE A 127 2.77 -3.52 5.66
N ALA A 128 2.75 -4.40 4.66
CA ALA A 128 3.92 -5.20 4.31
C ALA A 128 5.03 -4.35 3.69
N ILE A 129 4.67 -3.39 2.82
CA ILE A 129 5.61 -2.43 2.24
C ILE A 129 6.24 -1.59 3.34
N TYR A 130 5.44 -1.02 4.26
CA TYR A 130 5.98 -0.26 5.38
C TYR A 130 6.92 -1.09 6.27
N CYS A 131 6.52 -2.31 6.61
CA CYS A 131 7.36 -3.21 7.40
C CYS A 131 8.68 -3.55 6.70
N LYS A 132 8.71 -3.58 5.36
CA LYS A 132 9.94 -3.89 4.59
C LYS A 132 10.80 -2.68 4.27
N THR A 133 10.22 -1.50 4.03
CA THR A 133 10.95 -0.33 3.50
C THR A 133 10.94 0.88 4.44
N GLY A 134 9.96 0.93 5.34
CA GLY A 134 9.75 2.02 6.29
C GLY A 134 9.09 3.23 5.64
N LEU A 135 8.73 3.10 4.36
CA LEU A 135 8.14 4.16 3.56
C LEU A 135 6.62 4.17 3.78
N LEU A 136 6.09 5.35 4.03
CA LEU A 136 4.67 5.65 4.00
C LEU A 136 4.40 6.72 2.97
N VAL A 137 3.29 6.54 2.26
CA VAL A 137 2.75 7.54 1.36
C VAL A 137 2.10 8.63 2.20
N LEU A 138 2.56 9.88 2.04
CA LEU A 138 1.89 11.02 2.64
C LEU A 138 0.60 11.30 1.88
N ASP A 139 -0.52 11.24 2.58
CA ASP A 139 -1.80 11.60 1.99
C ASP A 139 -1.89 13.13 1.90
N GLN A 140 -1.55 13.71 0.75
CA GLN A 140 -1.81 15.14 0.47
C GLN A 140 -3.31 15.45 0.31
N SER A 141 -4.22 14.47 0.45
CA SER A 141 -5.66 14.68 0.19
C SER A 141 -6.43 15.50 1.23
N THR A 142 -5.75 16.22 2.14
CA THR A 142 -6.40 17.24 2.98
C THR A 142 -5.70 18.60 2.96
N MET A 143 -4.86 18.87 1.95
CA MET A 143 -4.34 20.22 1.71
C MET A 143 -5.31 20.98 0.78
N GLY A 144 -6.42 21.46 1.34
CA GLY A 144 -7.25 22.54 0.78
C GLY A 144 -7.68 22.42 -0.69
N GLN A 145 -8.59 21.48 -1.02
CA GLN A 145 -9.33 21.53 -2.29
C GLN A 145 -10.81 21.87 -2.06
N SER A 146 -11.06 23.11 -1.65
CA SER A 146 -12.27 23.81 -2.07
C SER A 146 -12.07 24.30 -3.50
N GLY A 147 -12.36 23.45 -4.50
CA GLY A 147 -12.37 23.87 -5.90
C GLY A 147 -11.91 22.79 -6.88
N GLN A 148 -12.88 22.23 -7.59
CA GLN A 148 -12.75 21.31 -8.73
C GLN A 148 -12.45 19.84 -8.37
N ALA A 149 -13.52 19.04 -8.36
CA ALA A 149 -13.50 17.60 -8.32
C ALA A 149 -12.74 17.04 -9.54
N VAL A 150 -11.49 16.61 -9.34
CA VAL A 150 -10.77 15.82 -10.34
C VAL A 150 -11.28 14.40 -10.28
N SER A 151 -11.95 14.01 -11.36
CA SER A 151 -12.50 12.68 -11.62
C SER A 151 -11.45 11.59 -11.40
N ILE A 152 -11.53 10.95 -10.22
CA ILE A 152 -11.00 9.62 -9.97
C ILE A 152 -11.73 8.70 -10.95
N ILE A 153 -10.98 7.90 -11.71
CA ILE A 153 -11.43 7.11 -12.88
C ILE A 153 -11.42 7.91 -14.21
N GLY A 154 -10.28 8.51 -14.59
CA GLY A 154 -10.19 9.13 -15.92
C GLY A 154 -8.91 9.89 -16.25
N GLY A 155 -8.05 10.16 -15.26
CA GLY A 155 -6.79 10.89 -15.44
C GLY A 155 -5.89 10.41 -16.59
N PRO A 156 -5.75 9.10 -16.85
CA PRO A 156 -4.94 8.62 -17.98
C PRO A 156 -5.64 8.82 -19.34
N LEU A 157 -6.97 8.91 -19.41
CA LEU A 157 -7.72 9.07 -20.66
C LEU A 157 -7.78 10.53 -21.13
N ALA A 158 -7.86 11.49 -20.20
CA ALA A 158 -7.92 12.90 -20.54
C ALA A 158 -6.58 13.45 -21.08
N ALA A 159 -5.45 12.98 -20.55
CA ALA A 159 -4.12 13.37 -21.02
C ALA A 159 -3.80 12.83 -22.42
N VAL A 160 -4.37 11.68 -22.80
CA VAL A 160 -4.24 11.09 -24.15
C VAL A 160 -4.93 11.96 -25.21
N LEU A 161 -5.91 12.77 -24.84
CA LEU A 161 -6.68 13.60 -25.78
C LEU A 161 -6.06 14.97 -26.07
N SER A 162 -5.11 15.47 -25.26
CA SER A 162 -4.69 16.88 -25.29
C SER A 162 -3.24 17.16 -25.73
N THR A 163 -2.47 16.16 -26.19
CA THR A 163 -1.06 16.34 -26.61
C THR A 163 -0.75 15.67 -27.97
N PRO A 164 0.44 15.91 -28.59
CA PRO A 164 0.77 15.53 -29.99
C PRO A 164 0.64 14.03 -30.34
N LEU A 165 0.37 13.18 -29.34
CA LEU A 165 0.00 11.76 -29.46
C LEU A 165 -1.17 11.49 -30.41
N ARG A 166 -2.02 12.49 -30.68
CA ARG A 166 -3.19 12.35 -31.56
C ARG A 166 -2.86 11.82 -32.96
N PHE A 167 -1.64 12.07 -33.46
CA PHE A 167 -1.16 11.53 -34.74
C PHE A 167 -0.71 10.06 -34.63
N VAL A 168 -0.16 9.63 -33.50
CA VAL A 168 0.28 8.24 -33.26
C VAL A 168 -0.92 7.34 -32.95
N THR A 169 -2.01 7.88 -32.42
CA THR A 169 -3.25 7.14 -32.10
C THR A 169 -4.17 6.89 -33.31
N THR A 170 -3.72 7.18 -34.54
CA THR A 170 -4.56 7.07 -35.75
C THR A 170 -4.71 5.64 -36.28
N ASN A 171 -3.84 4.71 -35.86
CA ASN A 171 -3.92 3.28 -36.18
C ASN A 171 -3.91 2.44 -34.90
N VAL A 172 -4.54 1.26 -34.94
CA VAL A 172 -4.69 0.32 -33.81
C VAL A 172 -3.35 0.03 -33.13
N TYR A 173 -2.28 -0.19 -33.90
CA TYR A 173 -0.94 -0.43 -33.35
C TYR A 173 -0.40 0.75 -32.55
N GLY A 174 -0.61 1.98 -33.03
CA GLY A 174 -0.15 3.18 -32.34
C GLY A 174 -0.97 3.49 -31.08
N MET A 175 -2.28 3.16 -31.09
CA MET A 175 -3.10 3.19 -29.87
C MET A 175 -2.62 2.18 -28.81
N VAL A 176 -2.35 0.93 -29.22
CA VAL A 176 -1.85 -0.10 -28.31
C VAL A 176 -0.48 0.29 -27.74
N ALA A 177 0.47 0.72 -28.59
CA ALA A 177 1.80 1.14 -28.14
C ALA A 177 1.71 2.32 -27.16
N THR A 178 0.84 3.28 -27.44
CA THR A 178 0.56 4.42 -26.54
C THR A 178 0.00 3.95 -25.20
N ALA A 179 -1.01 3.09 -25.20
CA ALA A 179 -1.62 2.58 -23.98
C ALA A 179 -0.62 1.80 -23.11
N VAL A 180 0.21 0.95 -23.72
CA VAL A 180 1.28 0.22 -23.04
C VAL A 180 2.32 1.19 -22.49
N GLY A 181 2.76 2.18 -23.28
CA GLY A 181 3.73 3.18 -22.85
C GLY A 181 3.23 4.00 -21.65
N VAL A 182 1.98 4.48 -21.71
CA VAL A 182 1.33 5.20 -20.60
C VAL A 182 1.22 4.30 -19.38
N TYR A 183 0.78 3.05 -19.53
CA TYR A 183 0.71 2.09 -18.43
C TYR A 183 2.08 1.87 -17.77
N CYS A 184 3.13 1.63 -18.57
CA CYS A 184 4.49 1.42 -18.05
C CYS A 184 5.01 2.66 -17.31
N ALA A 185 4.84 3.85 -17.87
CA ALA A 185 5.25 5.10 -17.24
C ALA A 185 4.48 5.38 -15.94
N SER A 186 3.15 5.22 -15.96
CA SER A 186 2.31 5.39 -14.77
C SER A 186 2.65 4.40 -13.67
N ARG A 187 2.87 3.13 -14.03
CA ARG A 187 3.24 2.08 -13.07
C ARG A 187 4.61 2.35 -12.45
N TYR A 188 5.58 2.76 -13.28
CA TYR A 188 6.92 3.11 -12.80
C TYR A 188 6.89 4.30 -11.84
N ALA A 189 6.15 5.35 -12.18
CA ALA A 189 6.01 6.54 -11.34
C ALA A 189 5.24 6.29 -10.03
N ALA A 190 4.30 5.34 -10.04
CA ALA A 190 3.50 4.98 -8.86
C ALA A 190 4.22 4.04 -7.88
N ASP A 191 5.36 3.45 -8.27
CA ASP A 191 6.13 2.57 -7.37
C ASP A 191 6.63 3.33 -6.14
N ILE A 192 6.54 2.70 -4.96
CA ILE A 192 6.93 3.29 -3.68
C ILE A 192 8.42 3.71 -3.65
N GLY A 193 9.27 3.08 -4.46
CA GLY A 193 10.68 3.42 -4.58
C GLY A 193 10.97 4.62 -5.50
N MET A 194 10.00 5.07 -6.30
CA MET A 194 10.18 6.14 -7.28
C MET A 194 9.40 7.42 -6.96
N ARG A 195 8.30 7.28 -6.23
CA ARG A 195 7.43 8.40 -5.88
C ARG A 195 8.11 9.39 -4.91
N MET A 196 7.76 10.66 -5.02
CA MET A 196 8.37 11.75 -4.25
C MET A 196 7.60 12.10 -2.96
N ASP A 197 6.37 11.63 -2.84
CA ASP A 197 5.44 11.87 -1.73
C ASP A 197 5.49 10.76 -0.67
N VAL A 198 6.62 10.04 -0.58
CA VAL A 198 6.87 9.08 0.49
C VAL A 198 7.85 9.63 1.50
N VAL A 199 7.62 9.27 2.76
CA VAL A 199 8.51 9.58 3.86
C VAL A 199 8.88 8.29 4.58
N LYS A 200 10.15 8.18 4.96
CA LYS A 200 10.61 7.10 5.83
C LYS A 200 10.36 7.48 7.28
N ILE A 201 9.57 6.69 8.00
CA ILE A 201 9.21 6.96 9.40
C ILE A 201 9.54 5.73 10.26
N PRO A 202 10.25 5.89 11.39
CA PRO A 202 10.45 4.79 12.34
C PRO A 202 9.12 4.38 12.99
N VAL A 203 9.02 3.13 13.45
CA VAL A 203 7.73 2.55 13.86
C VAL A 203 7.16 3.15 15.14
N GLU A 204 8.04 3.59 16.02
CA GLU A 204 7.71 4.29 17.26
C GLU A 204 7.08 5.64 16.96
N ASP A 205 7.60 6.37 15.96
CA ASP A 205 7.04 7.65 15.55
C ASP A 205 5.73 7.46 14.78
N LEU A 206 5.62 6.42 13.96
CA LEU A 206 4.38 6.06 13.28
C LEU A 206 3.27 5.82 14.28
N THR A 207 3.49 4.93 15.25
CA THR A 207 2.48 4.59 16.26
C THR A 207 2.14 5.77 17.17
N ARG A 208 3.14 6.61 17.53
CA ARG A 208 2.89 7.88 18.23
C ARG A 208 1.97 8.80 17.43
N ARG A 209 2.24 8.98 16.13
CA ARG A 209 1.42 9.83 15.24
C ARG A 209 0.02 9.25 15.00
N LEU A 210 -0.13 7.93 14.97
CA LEU A 210 -1.42 7.26 14.89
C LEU A 210 -2.23 7.47 16.17
N ALA A 211 -1.59 7.35 17.33
CA ALA A 211 -2.23 7.56 18.63
C ALA A 211 -2.68 9.03 18.82
N THR A 212 -1.95 9.99 18.28
CA THR A 212 -2.30 11.42 18.36
C THR A 212 -3.18 11.92 17.21
N GLY A 213 -3.49 11.08 16.22
CA GLY A 213 -4.25 11.47 15.01
C GLY A 213 -3.48 12.41 14.06
N MET A 214 -2.18 12.65 14.29
CA MET A 214 -1.37 13.65 13.58
C MET A 214 -0.88 13.23 12.20
N LEU A 215 -1.11 11.97 11.77
CA LEU A 215 -0.81 11.55 10.40
C LEU A 215 -1.64 12.28 9.34
N GLN A 216 -2.68 13.02 9.74
CA GLN A 216 -3.49 13.88 8.88
C GLN A 216 -2.89 15.28 8.66
N VAL A 217 -1.84 15.67 9.41
CA VAL A 217 -1.30 17.03 9.38
C VAL A 217 0.22 16.98 9.25
N LEU A 218 0.71 16.78 8.02
CA LEU A 218 2.06 17.22 7.67
C LEU A 218 1.94 18.54 6.93
N GLU A 219 1.87 19.63 7.69
CA GLU A 219 2.05 20.98 7.17
C GLU A 219 3.52 21.14 6.77
N PRO A 220 3.85 21.54 5.52
CA PRO A 220 5.21 21.89 5.17
C PRO A 220 5.58 23.13 5.96
N SER A 221 6.54 23.02 6.87
CA SER A 221 7.21 24.20 7.43
C SER A 221 7.98 24.87 6.30
N LEU A 222 7.35 25.84 5.63
CA LEU A 222 8.02 26.73 4.72
C LEU A 222 9.00 27.56 5.55
N ALA A 223 10.29 27.28 5.40
CA ALA A 223 11.34 28.12 5.94
C ALA A 223 11.10 29.56 5.45
N ALA A 224 10.88 30.48 6.38
CA ALA A 224 10.78 31.90 6.11
C ALA A 224 12.08 32.35 5.43
N LEU A 225 12.00 32.72 4.15
CA LEU A 225 13.04 33.48 3.49
C LEU A 225 13.14 34.85 4.16
N PRO A 226 14.36 35.35 4.47
CA PRO A 226 14.52 36.67 5.06
C PRO A 226 14.10 37.74 4.04
N ALA A 227 13.42 38.79 4.54
CA ALA A 227 13.03 39.95 3.77
C ALA A 227 14.27 40.63 3.13
N PRO A 228 14.14 41.18 1.91
CA PRO A 228 15.21 41.96 1.32
C PRO A 228 15.46 43.23 2.15
N ALA A 229 16.71 43.46 2.52
CA ALA A 229 17.16 44.71 3.10
C ALA A 229 17.24 45.79 1.99
N ASN A 230 16.53 46.89 2.23
CA ASN A 230 16.58 48.24 1.64
C ASN A 230 16.75 48.39 0.12
#